data_AF-A0AAD6K5T4-F1
#
_entry.id   AF-A0AAD6K5T4-F1
#
_cell.length_a   1.000
_cell.length_b   1.000
_cell.length_c   1.000
_cell.angle_alpha   90.00
_cell.angle_beta   90.00
_cell.angle_gamma   90.00
#
_symmetry.space_group_name_H-M   'P 1'
#
loop_
_entity.id
_entity.type
_entity.pdbx_description
1 polymer ?
#
loop_
_entity_poly.entity_id
_entity_poly.type
_entity_poly.pdbx_seq_one_letter_code
_entity_poly.pdbx_strand_id
1 'polypeptide(L)'
;MIGFLEEQIVCHERDIEPTASVVNGFGENEVELQIGNQKKRRKGLITQEIAGTFITIPKDFFCLMLLDLMRDPVIISTGQTYDRSSISRWMEEGHCTCPKTGQILMNTLLVPNRALRNLIERFPTFVN
;
A
#
# COMPACT_ATOMS: atom_id res chain seq x y z
N MET A 1 18.85 33.28 16.93
CA MET A 1 17.74 34.01 16.30
C MET A 1 17.27 33.13 15.16
N ILE A 2 16.17 32.41 15.41
CA ILE A 2 15.63 31.37 14.54
C ILE A 2 14.82 32.09 13.45
N GLY A 3 15.06 31.74 12.19
CA GLY A 3 14.33 32.24 11.04
C GLY A 3 14.41 31.21 9.92
N PHE A 4 14.06 29.96 10.25
CA PHE A 4 13.81 28.92 9.26
C PHE A 4 12.46 29.25 8.62
N LEU A 5 12.48 29.76 7.39
CA LEU A 5 11.27 29.99 6.62
C LEU A 5 10.57 28.64 6.47
N GLU A 6 9.35 28.57 6.98
CA GLU A 6 8.44 27.46 6.79
C GLU A 6 8.03 27.41 5.31
N GLU A 7 8.78 26.68 4.49
CA GLU A 7 8.20 26.05 3.30
C GLU A 7 7.59 24.71 3.72
N GLN A 8 6.63 24.77 4.66
CA GLN A 8 5.66 23.70 4.78
C GLN A 8 4.70 23.88 3.61
N ILE A 9 4.75 22.96 2.66
CA ILE A 9 3.75 22.86 1.58
C ILE A 9 2.41 22.59 2.27
N VAL A 10 1.72 23.66 2.65
CA VAL A 10 0.34 23.59 3.12
C VAL A 10 -0.50 23.37 1.86
N CYS A 11 -1.21 22.24 1.79
CA CYS A 11 -2.20 22.04 0.76
C CYS A 11 -3.33 23.05 1.03
N HIS A 12 -3.27 24.22 0.41
CA HIS A 12 -4.23 25.30 0.62
C HIS A 12 -5.62 24.83 0.19
N GLU A 13 -6.58 24.88 1.13
CA GLU A 13 -8.01 24.67 0.89
C GLU A 13 -8.46 25.60 -0.24
N ARG A 14 -8.71 25.05 -1.43
CA ARG A 14 -9.52 25.71 -2.44
C ARG A 14 -10.91 25.10 -2.35
N ASP A 15 -11.87 25.94 -1.98
CA ASP A 15 -13.27 25.63 -1.73
C ASP A 15 -13.87 24.71 -2.80
N ILE A 16 -14.20 23.48 -2.41
CA ILE A 16 -15.10 22.60 -3.16
C ILE A 16 -16.29 22.33 -2.23
N GLU A 17 -17.46 22.80 -2.67
CA GLU A 17 -18.73 22.68 -1.98
C GLU A 17 -19.10 21.24 -1.57
N PRO A 18 -19.87 21.07 -0.49
CA PRO A 18 -20.25 19.76 -0.01
C PRO A 18 -21.36 19.20 -0.91
N THR A 19 -20.99 18.36 -1.88
CA THR A 19 -21.99 17.44 -2.45
C THR A 19 -22.25 16.35 -1.41
N ALA A 20 -23.22 16.61 -0.55
CA ALA A 20 -23.80 15.59 0.32
C ALA A 20 -24.51 14.52 -0.53
N SER A 21 -24.68 13.35 0.10
CA SER A 21 -25.35 12.11 -0.37
C SER A 21 -24.35 11.10 -0.96
N VAL A 22 -24.20 9.87 -0.47
CA VAL A 22 -25.21 8.93 0.02
C VAL A 22 -24.59 8.00 1.06
N VAL A 23 -25.32 7.81 2.17
CA VAL A 23 -25.19 6.69 3.10
C VAL A 23 -25.37 5.36 2.37
N ASN A 24 -24.46 4.41 2.60
CA ASN A 24 -24.56 2.93 2.46
C ASN A 24 -23.15 2.43 2.15
N GLY A 25 -22.49 1.52 2.84
CA GLY A 25 -22.78 0.61 3.94
C GLY A 25 -21.51 -0.24 4.06
N PHE A 26 -21.20 -0.75 5.25
CA PHE A 26 -20.06 -1.65 5.44
C PHE A 26 -20.19 -2.86 4.52
N GLY A 27 -19.25 -2.99 3.57
CA GLY A 27 -19.10 -4.16 2.71
C GLY A 27 -17.79 -4.85 3.08
N GLU A 28 -17.89 -5.85 3.94
CA GLU A 28 -16.85 -6.86 4.10
C GLU A 28 -16.85 -7.68 2.81
N ASN A 29 -15.80 -7.54 2.01
CA ASN A 29 -15.64 -8.32 0.79
C ASN A 29 -14.86 -9.59 1.15
N GLU A 30 -15.53 -10.52 1.82
CA GLU A 30 -15.17 -11.93 1.81
C GLU A 30 -15.17 -12.40 0.36
N VAL A 31 -14.01 -12.74 -0.19
CA VAL A 31 -13.95 -13.47 -1.46
C VAL A 31 -14.12 -14.94 -1.14
N GLU A 32 -15.39 -15.36 -1.17
CA GLU A 32 -15.83 -16.73 -0.97
C GLU A 32 -15.37 -17.64 -2.11
N LEU A 33 -14.76 -18.74 -1.69
CA LEU A 33 -14.26 -19.85 -2.49
C LEU A 33 -15.44 -20.59 -3.15
N GLN A 34 -15.63 -20.44 -4.46
CA GLN A 34 -16.62 -21.24 -5.19
C GLN A 34 -16.07 -22.62 -5.52
N ILE A 35 -16.54 -23.60 -4.75
CA ILE A 35 -16.40 -25.04 -5.01
C ILE A 35 -17.28 -25.42 -6.22
N GLY A 36 -16.63 -25.79 -7.32
CA GLY A 36 -17.27 -26.35 -8.52
C GLY A 36 -16.55 -27.62 -8.99
N ASN A 37 -17.09 -28.77 -8.62
CA ASN A 37 -16.59 -30.10 -8.92
C ASN A 37 -16.93 -30.49 -10.37
N GLN A 38 -16.01 -31.13 -11.13
CA GLN A 38 -16.24 -32.30 -12.03
C GLN A 38 -15.03 -32.60 -12.96
N LYS A 39 -14.18 -33.53 -12.50
CA LYS A 39 -13.60 -34.70 -13.21
C LYS A 39 -13.13 -34.57 -14.67
N LYS A 40 -11.83 -34.83 -14.93
CA LYS A 40 -11.35 -36.04 -15.67
C LYS A 40 -9.82 -36.15 -15.86
N ARG A 41 -9.34 -37.35 -15.49
CA ARG A 41 -8.25 -38.19 -16.07
C ARG A 41 -6.80 -37.99 -15.59
N ARG A 42 -6.28 -39.10 -15.04
CA ARG A 42 -4.93 -39.34 -14.54
C ARG A 42 -3.90 -39.38 -15.68
N LYS A 43 -2.83 -38.60 -15.55
CA LYS A 43 -1.44 -38.87 -16.00
C LYS A 43 -0.58 -38.11 -14.98
N GLY A 44 0.08 -38.75 -14.02
CA GLY A 44 1.25 -39.60 -14.21
C GLY A 44 2.48 -38.80 -13.74
N LEU A 45 2.95 -39.13 -12.53
CA LEU A 45 4.31 -39.04 -11.96
C LEU A 45 5.18 -37.77 -12.17
N ILE A 46 5.91 -37.40 -11.09
CA ILE A 46 6.94 -36.33 -10.95
C ILE A 46 6.26 -34.98 -10.63
N THR A 47 6.29 -34.38 -9.43
CA THR A 47 7.35 -34.22 -8.42
C THR A 47 6.70 -33.99 -7.05
N GLN A 48 6.75 -34.95 -6.14
CA GLN A 48 6.41 -34.72 -4.72
C GLN A 48 7.67 -34.28 -3.97
N GLU A 49 8.28 -33.13 -4.30
CA GLU A 49 9.44 -32.65 -3.50
C GLU A 49 9.80 -31.16 -3.60
N ILE A 50 8.88 -30.28 -4.00
CA ILE A 50 9.12 -28.82 -3.98
C ILE A 50 7.89 -28.05 -3.47
N ALA A 51 7.17 -28.60 -2.50
CA ALA A 51 6.07 -27.87 -1.83
C ALA A 51 6.56 -27.05 -0.62
N GLY A 52 7.83 -27.18 -0.23
CA GLY A 52 8.37 -26.60 1.01
C GLY A 52 9.24 -25.35 0.84
N THR A 53 9.46 -24.87 -0.38
CA THR A 53 10.50 -23.85 -0.66
C THR A 53 9.99 -22.56 -1.30
N PHE A 54 8.70 -22.43 -1.62
CA PHE A 54 8.15 -21.19 -2.18
C PHE A 54 7.53 -20.33 -1.09
N ILE A 55 8.30 -19.36 -0.57
CA ILE A 55 7.79 -18.36 0.37
C ILE A 55 7.09 -17.26 -0.43
N THR A 56 5.79 -17.07 -0.19
CA THR A 56 5.00 -16.02 -0.82
C THR A 56 5.09 -14.75 0.02
N ILE A 57 5.62 -13.68 -0.54
CA ILE A 57 5.69 -12.38 0.13
C ILE A 57 4.27 -11.78 0.24
N PRO A 58 3.84 -11.35 1.44
CA PRO A 58 2.56 -10.67 1.62
C PRO A 58 2.45 -9.44 0.73
N LYS A 59 1.26 -9.25 0.14
CA LYS A 59 0.98 -8.10 -0.74
C LYS A 59 1.13 -6.76 -0.01
N ASP A 60 0.90 -6.75 1.30
CA ASP A 60 1.02 -5.56 2.15
C ASP A 60 2.46 -5.03 2.27
N PHE A 61 3.45 -5.77 1.79
CA PHE A 61 4.85 -5.35 1.80
C PHE A 61 5.23 -4.57 0.53
N PHE A 62 4.37 -4.57 -0.47
CA PHE A 62 4.62 -3.89 -1.73
C PHE A 62 4.03 -2.48 -1.73
N CYS A 63 4.78 -1.54 -2.27
CA CYS A 63 4.27 -0.20 -2.55
C CYS A 63 3.27 -0.28 -3.70
N LEU A 64 2.04 0.21 -3.51
CA LEU A 64 1.02 0.19 -4.56
C LEU A 64 1.32 1.11 -5.75
N MET A 65 2.27 2.05 -5.61
CA MET A 65 2.72 2.92 -6.69
C MET A 65 3.85 2.32 -7.52
N LEU A 66 4.83 1.68 -6.86
CA LEU A 66 5.99 1.09 -7.55
C LEU A 66 5.81 -0.40 -7.89
N LEU A 67 4.84 -1.06 -7.25
CA LEU A 67 4.66 -2.51 -7.28
C LEU A 67 5.92 -3.28 -6.87
N ASP A 68 6.77 -2.67 -6.04
CA ASP A 68 8.00 -3.22 -5.49
C ASP A 68 7.97 -3.25 -3.95
N LEU A 69 8.81 -4.08 -3.35
CA LEU A 69 8.94 -4.24 -1.90
C LEU A 69 9.34 -2.90 -1.26
N MET A 70 8.59 -2.46 -0.25
CA MET A 70 8.90 -1.24 0.47
C MET A 70 10.22 -1.38 1.24
N ARG A 71 11.13 -0.42 1.02
CA ARG A 71 12.41 -0.32 1.74
C ARG A 71 12.30 0.63 2.92
N ASP A 72 11.59 1.74 2.73
CA ASP A 72 11.32 2.72 3.77
C ASP A 72 9.82 3.04 3.82
N PRO A 73 9.00 2.17 4.46
CA PRO A 73 7.56 2.36 4.51
C PRO A 73 7.18 3.57 5.38
N VAL A 74 6.40 4.48 4.81
CA VAL A 74 5.88 5.70 5.45
C VAL A 74 4.36 5.81 5.30
N ILE A 75 3.71 6.38 6.32
CA ILE A 75 2.28 6.61 6.39
C ILE A 75 2.00 8.07 6.07
N ILE A 76 1.05 8.31 5.16
CA ILE A 76 0.52 9.65 4.85
C ILE A 76 -0.69 10.00 5.74
N SER A 77 -1.13 11.25 5.73
CA SER A 77 -2.26 11.75 6.53
C SER A 77 -3.57 10.96 6.38
N THR A 78 -3.80 10.32 5.24
CA THR A 78 -4.98 9.47 4.98
C THR A 78 -4.83 8.04 5.51
N GLY A 79 -3.68 7.70 6.11
CA GLY A 79 -3.42 6.40 6.76
C GLY A 79 -2.87 5.30 5.84
N GLN A 80 -2.69 5.57 4.54
CA GLN A 80 -2.07 4.60 3.62
C GLN A 80 -0.55 4.58 3.77
N THR A 81 0.06 3.41 3.53
CA THR A 81 1.51 3.23 3.58
C THR A 81 2.09 3.11 2.17
N TYR A 82 3.21 3.80 1.93
CA TYR A 82 3.96 3.79 0.68
C TYR A 82 5.46 3.68 0.98
N ASP A 83 6.27 3.35 -0.02
CA ASP A 83 7.71 3.59 0.09
C ASP A 83 7.97 5.11 0.04
N ARG A 84 8.89 5.61 0.87
CA ARG A 84 9.21 7.04 0.95
C ARG A 84 9.52 7.62 -0.42
N SER A 85 10.34 6.94 -1.21
CA SER A 85 10.78 7.47 -2.51
C SER A 85 9.59 7.70 -3.47
N SER A 86 8.59 6.82 -3.44
CA SER A 86 7.43 6.90 -4.32
C SER A 86 6.52 8.06 -3.95
N ILE A 87 6.18 8.18 -2.67
CA ILE A 87 5.24 9.19 -2.21
C ILE A 87 5.86 10.58 -2.16
N SER A 88 7.16 10.69 -1.86
CA SER A 88 7.90 11.94 -1.98
C SER A 88 7.88 12.45 -3.41
N ARG A 89 8.19 11.60 -4.39
CA ARG A 89 8.13 11.97 -5.81
C ARG A 89 6.74 12.42 -6.24
N TRP A 90 5.69 11.71 -5.80
CA TRP A 90 4.31 12.10 -6.09
C TRP A 90 3.97 13.51 -5.59
N MET A 91 4.40 13.85 -4.38
CA MET A 91 4.22 15.20 -3.83
C MET A 91 5.08 16.25 -4.56
N GLU A 92 6.31 15.90 -4.93
CA GLU A 92 7.22 16.75 -5.71
C GLU A 92 6.68 17.07 -7.12
N GLU A 93 5.94 16.13 -7.72
CA GLU A 93 5.21 16.34 -8.98
C GLU A 93 3.98 17.26 -8.82
N GLY A 94 3.71 17.74 -7.60
CA GLY A 94 2.66 18.71 -7.28
C GLY A 94 1.33 18.08 -6.86
N HIS A 95 1.28 16.76 -6.69
CA HIS A 95 0.06 16.09 -6.28
C HIS A 95 -0.21 16.25 -4.78
N CYS A 96 -1.42 16.71 -4.45
CA CYS A 96 -1.89 16.91 -3.07
C CYS A 96 -2.95 15.88 -2.66
N THR A 97 -2.99 14.72 -3.31
CA THR A 97 -3.99 13.67 -3.08
C THR A 97 -3.33 12.33 -2.75
N CYS A 98 -4.05 11.47 -2.04
CA CYS A 98 -3.66 10.09 -1.84
C CYS A 98 -3.69 9.33 -3.18
N PRO A 99 -2.58 8.68 -3.59
CA PRO A 99 -2.53 7.92 -4.85
C PRO A 99 -3.56 6.79 -4.94
N LYS A 100 -3.97 6.20 -3.80
CA LYS A 100 -4.90 5.07 -3.77
C LYS A 100 -6.36 5.52 -3.76
N THR A 101 -6.69 6.51 -2.95
CA THR A 101 -8.10 6.89 -2.68
C THR A 101 -8.53 8.17 -3.38
N GLY A 102 -7.57 8.96 -3.90
CA GLY A 102 -7.84 10.29 -4.45
C GLY A 102 -8.16 11.34 -3.38
N GLN A 103 -8.22 10.98 -2.10
CA GLN A 103 -8.53 11.90 -1.01
C GLN A 103 -7.44 12.96 -0.85
N ILE A 104 -7.81 14.22 -0.63
CA ILE A 104 -6.87 15.32 -0.38
C ILE A 104 -6.05 15.02 0.88
N LEU A 105 -4.74 15.26 0.80
CA LEU A 105 -3.84 15.14 1.93
C LEU A 105 -3.98 16.38 2.82
N MET A 106 -4.22 16.17 4.12
CA MET A 106 -4.31 17.28 5.09
C MET A 106 -2.96 17.98 5.30
N ASN A 107 -1.87 17.24 5.08
CA ASN A 107 -0.50 17.71 5.15
C ASN A 107 0.42 16.74 4.38
N THR A 108 1.65 17.20 4.13
CA THR A 108 2.71 16.45 3.45
C THR A 108 3.62 15.69 4.43
N LEU A 109 3.21 15.51 5.68
CA LEU A 109 4.00 14.80 6.68
C LEU A 109 4.06 13.31 6.36
N LEU A 110 5.28 12.76 6.35
CA LEU A 110 5.55 11.34 6.14
C LEU A 110 5.96 10.69 7.45
N VAL A 111 5.07 9.91 8.05
CA VAL A 111 5.32 9.25 9.34
C VAL A 111 5.94 7.86 9.10
N PRO A 112 7.13 7.54 9.62
CA PRO A 112 7.73 6.23 9.41
C PRO A 112 6.89 5.08 9.98
N ASN A 113 6.61 4.05 9.17
CA ASN A 113 5.97 2.81 9.61
C ASN A 113 7.02 1.79 10.07
N ARG A 114 7.59 2.03 11.25
CA ARG A 114 8.65 1.17 11.81
C ARG A 114 8.18 -0.28 12.03
N ALA A 115 6.90 -0.47 12.37
CA ALA A 115 6.33 -1.79 12.56
C ALA A 115 6.37 -2.59 11.25
N LEU A 116 5.88 -2.02 10.16
CA LEU A 116 5.92 -2.67 8.84
C LEU A 116 7.35 -2.88 8.36
N ARG A 117 8.24 -1.89 8.55
CA ARG A 117 9.66 -2.03 8.19
C ARG A 117 10.29 -3.24 8.88
N ASN A 118 10.08 -3.38 10.20
CA ASN A 118 10.59 -4.50 10.96
C ASN A 118 9.99 -5.84 10.51
N LEU A 119 8.71 -5.86 10.11
CA LEU A 119 8.07 -7.07 9.57
C LEU A 119 8.69 -7.47 8.23
N ILE A 120 8.90 -6.51 7.33
CA ILE A 120 9.54 -6.74 6.03
C ILE A 120 10.99 -7.24 6.22
N GLU A 121 11.78 -6.58 7.08
CA GLU A 121 13.18 -6.95 7.34
C GLU A 121 13.33 -8.37 7.93
N ARG A 122 12.36 -8.81 8.75
CA ARG A 122 12.35 -10.14 9.35
C ARG A 122 11.71 -11.19 8.45
N PHE A 123 11.01 -10.77 7.41
CA PHE A 123 10.35 -11.70 6.52
C PHE A 123 11.41 -12.46 5.72
N PRO A 124 11.29 -13.79 5.58
CA PRO A 124 12.23 -14.54 4.78
C PRO A 124 12.01 -14.21 3.30
N THR A 125 12.74 -13.21 2.80
CA THR A 125 12.89 -12.98 1.37
C THR A 125 13.95 -13.94 0.87
N PHE A 126 13.66 -14.75 -0.15
CA PHE A 126 14.70 -15.44 -0.91
C PHE A 126 15.56 -14.37 -1.61
N VAL A 127 16.62 -13.93 -0.95
CA VAL A 127 17.68 -13.12 -1.55
C VAL A 127 18.85 -14.07 -1.72
N ASN A 128 19.16 -14.43 -2.97
CA ASN A 128 20.39 -15.13 -3.31
C ASN A 128 21.61 -14.28 -2.97
#